data_AF-A0A448XH56-F1
#
_entry.id   AF-A0A448XH56-F1
#
_cell.length_a   1.000
_cell.length_b   1.000
_cell.length_c   1.000
_cell.angle_alpha   90.00
_cell.angle_beta   90.00
_cell.angle_gamma   90.00
#
_symmetry.space_group_name_H-M   'P 1'
#
loop_
_entity.id
_entity.type
_entity.pdbx_description
1 polymer ?
#
loop_
_entity_poly.entity_id
_entity_poly.type
_entity_poly.pdbx_seq_one_letter_code
_entity_poly.pdbx_strand_id
1 'polypeptide(L)'
;MLYLNAVGLITCCCILLAFVLTYLTSAGANLWLARWSDEAEAHAAALAAATETELTYNTSSALPIEASQSNIRLAEVISRQYQNLAAYAGIGISQTVLLLIANVLLAYGHLGSITWLHERLLIRILHAPLIFFDTVLQGRIMNRFSQDIRILDVDLHSSMLHVLTTTFTVIVVIGFACSINPWIILPISIIVLFYSIIQVTILCIILNFFIFILADH
;
A
#
# COMPACT_ATOMS: atom_id res chain seq x y z
N MET A 1 -4.98 -17.58 15.29
CA MET A 1 -3.67 -18.27 15.23
C MET A 1 -3.61 -19.50 14.33
N LEU A 2 -4.74 -20.17 14.02
CA LEU A 2 -4.73 -21.40 13.21
C LEU A 2 -4.31 -21.19 11.73
N TYR A 3 -4.72 -20.06 11.13
CA TYR A 3 -4.48 -19.72 9.71
C TYR A 3 -2.99 -19.39 9.42
N LEU A 4 -2.37 -18.57 10.29
CA LEU A 4 -0.94 -18.21 10.17
C LEU A 4 0.01 -19.40 10.33
N ASN A 5 -0.35 -20.37 11.18
CA ASN A 5 0.45 -21.60 11.33
C ASN A 5 0.32 -22.54 10.11
N ALA A 6 -0.77 -22.48 9.36
CA ALA A 6 -0.96 -23.28 8.14
C ALA A 6 -0.14 -22.73 6.97
N VAL A 7 0.00 -21.40 6.86
CA VAL A 7 0.82 -20.73 5.85
C VAL A 7 2.31 -21.01 6.06
N GLY A 8 2.73 -21.12 7.32
CA GLY A 8 4.13 -21.25 7.72
C GLY A 8 4.75 -19.91 8.10
N LEU A 9 5.65 -19.93 9.09
CA LEU A 9 6.28 -18.71 9.59
C LEU A 9 7.19 -18.06 8.53
N ILE A 10 7.95 -18.88 7.79
CA ILE A 10 8.92 -18.41 6.80
C ILE A 10 8.23 -17.66 5.66
N THR A 11 7.16 -18.23 5.08
CA THR A 11 6.36 -17.61 4.03
C THR A 11 5.70 -16.32 4.51
N CYS A 12 5.19 -16.29 5.74
CA CYS A 12 4.67 -15.07 6.35
C CYS A 12 5.74 -13.97 6.50
N CYS A 13 6.94 -14.32 7.00
CA CYS A 13 8.07 -13.39 7.07
C CYS A 13 8.48 -12.88 5.69
N CYS A 14 8.53 -13.74 4.67
CA CYS A 14 8.82 -13.34 3.29
C CYS A 14 7.78 -12.38 2.73
N ILE A 15 6.48 -12.63 2.97
CA ILE A 15 5.39 -11.73 2.55
C ILE A 15 5.57 -10.37 3.21
N LEU A 16 5.74 -10.34 4.54
CA LEU A 16 5.93 -9.09 5.28
C LEU A 16 7.15 -8.32 4.80
N LEU A 17 8.27 -9.00 4.56
CA LEU A 17 9.49 -8.40 4.04
C LEU A 17 9.28 -7.81 2.64
N ALA A 18 8.58 -8.53 1.75
CA ALA A 18 8.27 -8.04 0.40
C ALA A 18 7.38 -6.78 0.43
N PHE A 19 6.37 -6.75 1.31
CA PHE A 19 5.56 -5.55 1.52
C PHE A 19 6.38 -4.39 2.10
N VAL A 20 7.21 -4.63 3.12
CA VAL A 20 8.12 -3.62 3.69
C VAL A 20 9.01 -3.03 2.61
N LEU A 21 9.67 -3.85 1.78
CA LEU A 21 10.50 -3.37 0.68
C LEU A 21 9.72 -2.52 -0.32
N THR A 22 8.51 -2.94 -0.69
CA THR A 22 7.64 -2.18 -1.61
C THR A 22 7.32 -0.79 -1.06
N TYR A 23 6.98 -0.70 0.23
CA TYR A 23 6.65 0.57 0.88
C TYR A 23 7.88 1.43 1.17
N LEU A 24 9.05 0.84 1.42
CA LEU A 24 10.33 1.55 1.50
C LEU A 24 10.72 2.17 0.15
N THR A 25 10.59 1.43 -0.95
CA THR A 25 10.85 1.95 -2.30
C THR A 25 9.86 3.06 -2.66
N SER A 26 8.58 2.92 -2.28
CA SER A 26 7.57 3.99 -2.45
C SER A 26 7.93 5.26 -1.66
N ALA A 27 8.33 5.12 -0.40
CA ALA A 27 8.81 6.25 0.40
C ALA A 27 10.06 6.89 -0.21
N GLY A 28 11.01 6.06 -0.68
CA GLY A 28 12.20 6.52 -1.39
C GLY A 28 11.89 7.26 -2.69
N ALA A 29 10.89 6.80 -3.46
CA ALA A 29 10.43 7.47 -4.68
C ALA A 29 9.89 8.87 -4.38
N ASN A 30 9.08 9.01 -3.33
CA ASN A 30 8.54 10.29 -2.89
C ASN A 30 9.64 11.24 -2.40
N LEU A 31 10.62 10.74 -1.64
CA LEU A 31 11.77 11.54 -1.19
C LEU A 31 12.67 11.97 -2.34
N TRP A 32 12.88 11.11 -3.32
CA TRP A 32 13.63 11.44 -4.54
C TRP A 32 12.91 12.55 -5.32
N LEU A 33 11.59 12.40 -5.51
CA LEU A 33 10.78 13.39 -6.20
C LEU A 33 10.79 14.75 -5.48
N ALA A 34 10.73 14.76 -4.15
CA ALA A 34 10.84 15.98 -3.36
C ALA A 34 12.17 16.71 -3.61
N ARG A 35 13.30 15.99 -3.54
CA ARG A 35 14.63 16.58 -3.83
C ARG A 35 14.75 17.07 -5.26
N TRP A 36 14.26 16.31 -6.24
CA TRP A 36 14.27 16.73 -7.63
C TRP A 36 13.42 17.99 -7.84
N SER A 37 12.28 18.10 -7.15
CA SER A 37 11.44 19.31 -7.17
C SER A 37 12.21 20.53 -6.62
N ASP A 38 12.89 20.38 -5.49
CA ASP A 38 13.67 21.47 -4.88
C ASP A 38 14.82 21.92 -5.79
N GLU A 39 15.54 20.97 -6.40
CA GLU A 39 16.61 21.25 -7.38
C GLU A 39 16.08 21.99 -8.62
N ALA A 40 14.91 21.57 -9.12
CA ALA A 40 14.28 22.22 -10.27
C ALA A 40 13.87 23.67 -9.95
N GLU A 41 13.33 23.92 -8.75
CA GLU A 41 12.98 25.26 -8.29
C GLU A 41 14.22 26.15 -8.13
N ALA A 42 15.30 25.63 -7.55
CA ALA A 42 16.56 26.37 -7.40
C ALA A 42 17.17 26.77 -8.76
N HIS A 43 17.10 25.88 -9.75
CA HIS A 43 17.57 26.16 -11.11
C HIS A 43 16.70 27.22 -11.81
N ALA A 44 15.37 27.16 -11.63
CA ALA A 44 14.46 28.17 -12.16
C ALA A 44 14.72 29.55 -11.52
N ALA A 45 14.94 29.61 -10.21
CA ALA A 45 15.28 30.85 -9.51
C ALA A 45 16.63 31.43 -9.97
N ALA A 46 17.65 30.59 -10.17
CA ALA A 46 18.95 31.03 -10.69
C ALA A 46 18.86 31.61 -12.11
N LEU A 47 18.03 31.04 -12.98
CA LEU A 47 17.80 31.55 -14.32
C LEU A 47 17.03 32.88 -14.31
N ALA A 48 16.06 33.03 -13.41
CA ALA A 48 15.34 34.29 -13.20
C ALA A 48 16.28 35.42 -12.76
N ALA A 49 17.16 35.15 -11.78
CA ALA A 49 18.16 36.12 -11.32
C ALA A 49 19.17 36.50 -12.42
N ALA A 50 19.58 35.56 -13.27
CA ALA A 50 20.46 35.84 -14.40
C ALA A 50 19.80 36.79 -15.41
N THR A 51 18.51 36.61 -15.69
CA THR A 51 17.71 37.47 -16.59
C THR A 51 17.60 38.90 -16.06
N GLU A 52 17.44 39.08 -14.74
CA GLU A 52 17.39 40.42 -14.12
C GLU A 52 18.73 41.17 -14.23
N THR A 53 19.83 40.42 -14.17
CA THR A 53 21.16 41.00 -14.34
C THR A 53 21.31 41.57 -15.76
N GLU A 54 20.79 40.88 -16.79
CA GLU A 54 20.82 41.31 -18.20
C GLU A 54 20.15 42.65 -18.49
N LEU A 55 19.14 43.01 -17.70
CA LEU A 55 18.44 44.29 -17.87
C LEU A 55 19.25 45.50 -17.34
N THR A 56 20.33 45.28 -16.59
CA THR A 56 21.13 46.34 -15.97
C THR A 56 22.42 46.65 -16.74
N TYR A 57 22.91 45.75 -17.60
CA TYR A 57 24.22 45.86 -18.27
C TYR A 57 24.20 46.08 -19.78
N ASN A 58 23.04 46.33 -20.37
CA ASN A 58 22.90 46.60 -21.80
C ASN A 58 23.39 48.01 -22.18
N THR A 59 24.69 48.28 -21.99
CA THR A 59 25.43 49.31 -22.73
C THR A 59 26.92 48.98 -22.82
N SER A 60 27.29 47.80 -23.34
CA SER A 60 28.53 47.63 -24.14
C SER A 60 28.69 46.19 -24.65
N SER A 61 28.62 46.05 -25.98
CA SER A 61 29.26 45.01 -26.81
C SER A 61 29.24 43.56 -26.31
N ALA A 62 28.18 42.82 -26.61
CA ALA A 62 28.13 41.37 -26.48
C ALA A 62 29.00 40.69 -27.55
N LEU A 63 30.07 40.04 -27.10
CA LEU A 63 30.92 39.16 -27.90
C LEU A 63 30.25 37.77 -28.08
N PRO A 64 30.61 36.98 -29.11
CA PRO A 64 30.08 35.62 -29.35
C PRO A 64 30.29 34.61 -28.20
N ILE A 65 31.09 34.97 -27.18
CA ILE A 65 31.38 34.14 -26.00
C ILE A 65 30.14 33.98 -25.11
N GLU A 66 29.26 34.99 -25.01
CA GLU A 66 28.05 34.91 -24.16
C GLU A 66 27.02 33.91 -24.70
N ALA A 67 26.88 33.83 -26.03
CA ALA A 67 26.01 32.85 -26.69
C ALA A 67 26.52 31.40 -26.54
N SER A 68 27.84 31.20 -26.43
CA SER A 68 28.39 29.86 -26.17
C SER A 68 28.13 29.42 -24.72
N GLN A 69 28.26 30.34 -23.76
CA GLN A 69 28.04 30.07 -22.34
C GLN A 69 26.58 29.70 -22.03
N SER A 70 25.61 30.38 -22.65
CA SER A 70 24.18 30.09 -22.47
C SER A 70 23.79 28.73 -23.04
N ASN A 71 24.29 28.39 -24.23
CA ASN A 71 24.07 27.07 -24.84
C ASN A 71 24.64 25.92 -24.00
N ILE A 72 25.82 26.10 -23.39
CA ILE A 72 26.42 25.10 -22.49
C ILE A 72 25.58 24.92 -21.21
N ARG A 73 25.09 26.02 -20.62
CA ARG A 73 24.20 25.97 -19.44
C ARG A 73 22.88 25.26 -19.74
N LEU A 74 22.27 25.54 -20.89
CA LEU A 74 21.04 24.88 -21.33
C LEU A 74 21.26 23.37 -21.57
N ALA A 75 22.37 23.00 -22.21
CA ALA A 75 22.72 21.60 -22.41
C ALA A 75 22.92 20.85 -21.08
N GLU A 76 23.59 21.47 -20.10
CA GLU A 76 23.78 20.91 -18.76
C GLU A 76 22.43 20.70 -18.04
N VAL A 77 21.54 21.69 -18.04
CA VAL A 77 20.21 21.61 -17.42
C VAL A 77 19.37 20.49 -18.04
N ILE A 78 19.33 20.43 -19.37
CA ILE A 78 18.58 19.39 -20.09
C ILE A 78 19.15 18.00 -19.78
N SER A 79 20.47 17.85 -19.78
CA SER A 79 21.12 16.55 -19.50
C SER A 79 20.79 16.01 -18.10
N ARG A 80 20.81 16.88 -17.08
CA ARG A 80 20.42 16.53 -15.70
C ARG A 80 18.95 16.14 -15.60
N GLN A 81 18.08 16.84 -16.32
CA GLN A 81 16.65 16.53 -16.33
C GLN A 81 16.39 15.13 -16.91
N TYR A 82 17.09 14.74 -17.98
CA TYR A 82 17.02 13.38 -18.50
C TYR A 82 17.55 12.33 -17.51
N GLN A 83 18.65 12.61 -16.82
CA GLN A 83 19.19 11.70 -15.78
C GLN A 83 18.21 11.51 -14.62
N ASN A 84 17.60 12.59 -14.12
CA ASN A 84 16.63 12.53 -13.02
C ASN A 84 15.35 11.79 -13.42
N LEU A 85 14.88 12.00 -14.65
CA LEU A 85 13.73 11.27 -15.20
C LEU A 85 14.02 9.78 -15.35
N ALA A 86 15.21 9.41 -15.85
CA ALA A 86 15.63 8.02 -15.98
C ALA A 86 15.72 7.32 -14.60
N ALA A 87 16.28 8.01 -13.59
CA ALA A 87 16.33 7.51 -12.22
C ALA A 87 14.93 7.29 -11.64
N TYR A 88 14.03 8.26 -11.80
CA TYR A 88 12.64 8.14 -11.33
C TYR A 88 11.89 6.98 -12.01
N ALA A 89 12.05 6.83 -13.33
CA ALA A 89 11.48 5.71 -14.07
C ALA A 89 12.01 4.36 -13.56
N GLY A 90 13.32 4.26 -13.29
CA GLY A 90 13.92 3.07 -12.70
C GLY A 90 13.35 2.71 -11.32
N ILE A 91 13.17 3.71 -10.45
CA ILE A 91 12.55 3.52 -9.14
C ILE A 91 11.10 3.02 -9.31
N GLY A 92 10.29 3.62 -10.19
CA GLY A 92 8.91 3.20 -10.43
C GLY A 92 8.78 1.78 -10.97
N ILE A 93 9.67 1.38 -11.89
CA ILE A 93 9.74 0.00 -12.39
C ILE A 93 10.09 -0.96 -11.24
N SER A 94 11.11 -0.64 -10.44
CA SER A 94 11.52 -1.47 -9.30
C SER A 94 10.39 -1.63 -8.28
N GLN A 95 9.66 -0.56 -7.99
CA GLN A 95 8.50 -0.56 -7.10
C GLN A 95 7.39 -1.47 -7.63
N THR A 96 7.08 -1.38 -8.92
CA THR A 96 6.03 -2.20 -9.55
C THR A 96 6.39 -3.68 -9.52
N VAL A 97 7.66 -4.02 -9.80
CA VAL A 97 8.16 -5.40 -9.72
C VAL A 97 8.10 -5.93 -8.29
N LEU A 98 8.52 -5.15 -7.30
CA LEU A 98 8.44 -5.55 -5.88
C LEU A 98 6.99 -5.77 -5.43
N LEU A 99 6.07 -4.89 -5.84
CA LEU A 99 4.64 -5.03 -5.55
C LEU A 99 4.06 -6.30 -6.19
N LEU A 100 4.45 -6.61 -7.43
CA LEU A 100 4.03 -7.83 -8.11
C LEU A 100 4.52 -9.07 -7.35
N ILE A 101 5.80 -9.08 -6.94
CA ILE A 101 6.37 -10.16 -6.13
C ILE A 101 5.60 -10.32 -4.82
N ALA A 102 5.33 -9.23 -4.10
CA ALA A 102 4.58 -9.26 -2.84
C ALA A 102 3.16 -9.85 -3.02
N ASN A 103 2.45 -9.45 -4.08
CA ASN A 103 1.12 -9.97 -4.38
C ASN A 103 1.14 -11.46 -4.76
N VAL A 104 2.14 -11.90 -5.54
CA VAL A 104 2.29 -13.32 -5.90
C VAL A 104 2.60 -14.18 -4.68
N LEU A 105 3.49 -13.72 -3.79
CA LEU A 105 3.77 -14.43 -2.53
C LEU A 105 2.52 -14.51 -1.64
N LEU A 106 1.77 -13.42 -1.53
CA LEU A 106 0.52 -13.39 -0.76
C LEU A 106 -0.52 -14.36 -1.34
N ALA A 107 -0.70 -14.38 -2.66
CA ALA A 107 -1.58 -15.31 -3.34
C ALA A 107 -1.15 -16.76 -3.10
N TYR A 108 0.14 -17.07 -3.22
CA TYR A 108 0.67 -18.42 -2.95
C TYR A 108 0.42 -18.86 -1.51
N GLY A 109 0.69 -18.00 -0.53
CA GLY A 109 0.42 -18.28 0.88
C GLY A 109 -1.07 -18.49 1.17
N HIS A 110 -1.93 -17.68 0.54
CA HIS A 110 -3.38 -17.79 0.65
C HIS A 110 -3.91 -19.12 0.10
N LEU A 111 -3.45 -19.53 -1.10
CA LEU A 111 -3.82 -20.82 -1.69
C LEU A 111 -3.42 -22.00 -0.78
N GLY A 112 -2.20 -21.97 -0.22
CA GLY A 112 -1.75 -23.01 0.70
C GLY A 112 -2.58 -23.08 1.99
N SER A 113 -3.04 -21.93 2.49
CA SER A 113 -3.91 -21.92 3.67
C SER A 113 -5.33 -22.41 3.37
N ILE A 114 -5.84 -22.13 2.18
CA ILE A 114 -7.14 -22.62 1.73
C ILE A 114 -7.12 -24.14 1.61
N THR A 115 -6.16 -24.71 0.89
CA THR A 115 -6.09 -26.18 0.71
C THR A 115 -6.04 -26.90 2.05
N TRP A 116 -5.24 -26.39 2.99
CA TRP A 116 -5.17 -26.94 4.35
C TRP A 116 -6.50 -26.84 5.12
N LEU A 117 -7.23 -25.72 4.97
CA LEU A 117 -8.54 -25.53 5.61
C LEU A 117 -9.57 -26.50 5.03
N HIS A 118 -9.62 -26.63 3.71
CA HIS A 118 -10.51 -27.55 2.99
C HIS A 118 -10.26 -29.00 3.37
N GLU A 119 -9.00 -29.45 3.42
CA GLU A 119 -8.66 -30.82 3.83
C GLU A 119 -9.13 -31.12 5.26
N ARG A 120 -8.85 -30.22 6.21
CA ARG A 120 -9.31 -30.39 7.61
C ARG A 120 -10.82 -30.43 7.73
N LEU A 121 -11.49 -29.58 6.97
CA LEU A 121 -12.94 -29.47 7.02
C LEU A 121 -13.59 -30.71 6.41
N LEU A 122 -13.07 -31.21 5.29
CA LEU A 122 -13.51 -32.46 4.67
C LEU A 122 -13.31 -33.65 5.63
N ILE A 123 -12.14 -33.77 6.27
CA ILE A 123 -11.87 -34.84 7.24
C ILE A 123 -12.88 -34.78 8.40
N ARG A 124 -13.19 -33.59 8.92
CA ARG A 124 -14.17 -33.44 10.02
C ARG A 124 -15.59 -33.83 9.60
N ILE A 125 -15.98 -33.49 8.38
CA ILE A 125 -17.28 -33.88 7.83
C ILE A 125 -17.35 -35.40 7.68
N LEU A 126 -16.32 -36.03 7.12
CA LEU A 126 -16.28 -37.49 6.94
C LEU A 126 -16.31 -38.29 8.25
N HIS A 127 -15.86 -37.71 9.36
CA HIS A 127 -15.91 -38.33 10.70
C HIS A 127 -17.18 -38.00 11.49
N ALA A 128 -18.10 -37.19 10.95
CA ALA A 128 -19.36 -36.91 11.63
C ALA A 128 -20.28 -38.17 11.61
N PRO A 129 -21.06 -38.41 12.67
CA PRO A 129 -21.91 -39.60 12.77
C PRO A 129 -22.95 -39.64 11.63
N LEU A 130 -23.16 -40.81 11.03
CA LEU A 130 -24.12 -41.04 9.92
C LEU A 130 -25.55 -40.55 10.23
N ILE A 131 -25.98 -40.60 11.50
CA ILE A 131 -27.27 -40.04 11.96
C ILE A 131 -27.37 -38.53 11.71
N PHE A 132 -26.26 -37.80 11.77
CA PHE A 132 -26.22 -36.38 11.42
C PHE A 132 -26.51 -36.21 9.93
N PHE A 133 -26.02 -37.09 9.07
CA PHE A 133 -26.30 -37.01 7.64
C PHE A 133 -27.76 -37.36 7.32
N ASP A 134 -28.34 -38.39 7.95
CA ASP A 134 -29.73 -38.81 7.70
C ASP A 134 -30.80 -37.83 8.25
N THR A 135 -30.49 -37.09 9.32
CA THR A 135 -31.43 -36.11 9.92
C THR A 135 -31.24 -34.68 9.39
N VAL A 136 -30.07 -34.34 8.84
CA VAL A 136 -29.65 -32.96 8.54
C VAL A 136 -29.46 -32.69 7.04
N LEU A 137 -29.42 -33.69 6.14
CA LEU A 137 -29.29 -33.48 4.68
C LEU A 137 -30.57 -32.92 4.03
N GLN A 138 -30.97 -31.71 4.42
CA GLN A 138 -31.64 -30.79 3.51
C GLN A 138 -30.52 -30.09 2.72
N GLY A 139 -30.57 -30.10 1.38
CA GLY A 139 -29.57 -29.47 0.50
C GLY A 139 -29.21 -28.02 0.85
N ARG A 140 -29.99 -27.33 1.69
CA ARG A 140 -29.67 -26.04 2.33
C ARG A 140 -28.34 -26.01 3.08
N ILE A 141 -27.97 -27.05 3.83
CA ILE A 141 -26.74 -27.01 4.65
C ILE A 141 -25.50 -27.18 3.78
N MET A 142 -25.55 -28.07 2.78
CA MET A 142 -24.50 -28.18 1.76
C MET A 142 -24.39 -26.89 0.93
N ASN A 143 -25.53 -26.30 0.54
CA ASN A 143 -25.55 -25.05 -0.22
C ASN A 143 -24.97 -23.89 0.59
N ARG A 144 -25.32 -23.79 1.88
CA ARG A 144 -24.79 -22.79 2.80
C ARG A 144 -23.30 -22.99 3.06
N PHE A 145 -22.88 -24.23 3.31
CA PHE A 145 -21.48 -24.56 3.54
C PHE A 145 -20.58 -24.23 2.34
N SER A 146 -21.00 -24.61 1.13
CA SER A 146 -20.29 -24.25 -0.11
C SER A 146 -20.26 -22.73 -0.33
N GLN A 147 -21.34 -22.04 0.04
CA GLN A 147 -21.41 -20.58 -0.07
C GLN A 147 -20.50 -19.89 0.96
N ASP A 148 -20.47 -20.36 2.20
CA ASP A 148 -19.63 -19.83 3.27
C ASP A 148 -18.14 -20.04 2.97
N ILE A 149 -17.78 -21.20 2.41
CA ILE A 149 -16.42 -21.48 1.90
C ILE A 149 -16.05 -20.51 0.79
N ARG A 150 -16.94 -20.29 -0.18
CA ARG A 150 -16.65 -19.39 -1.31
C ARG A 150 -16.45 -17.95 -0.85
N ILE A 151 -17.30 -17.49 0.08
CA ILE A 151 -17.17 -16.17 0.72
C ILE A 151 -15.82 -16.09 1.43
N LEU A 152 -15.47 -17.10 2.23
CA LEU A 152 -14.20 -17.13 2.92
C LEU A 152 -13.02 -17.13 1.95
N ASP A 153 -13.06 -17.85 0.83
CA ASP A 153 -11.94 -17.93 -0.09
C ASP A 153 -11.72 -16.62 -0.87
N VAL A 154 -12.79 -15.98 -1.35
CA VAL A 154 -12.66 -14.76 -2.17
C VAL A 154 -12.50 -13.51 -1.31
N ASP A 155 -13.33 -13.37 -0.28
CA ASP A 155 -13.37 -12.13 0.50
C ASP A 155 -12.21 -12.06 1.49
N LEU A 156 -11.70 -13.21 1.99
CA LEU A 156 -10.55 -13.21 2.88
C LEU A 156 -9.28 -12.73 2.15
N HIS A 157 -9.01 -13.21 0.93
CA HIS A 157 -7.84 -12.78 0.16
C HIS A 157 -7.84 -11.27 -0.04
N SER A 158 -8.97 -10.74 -0.55
CA SER A 158 -9.17 -9.32 -0.79
C SER A 158 -9.02 -8.50 0.50
N SER A 159 -9.65 -8.97 1.58
CA SER A 159 -9.57 -8.31 2.89
C SER A 159 -8.14 -8.30 3.44
N MET A 160 -7.40 -9.40 3.31
CA MET A 160 -5.99 -9.47 3.76
C MET A 160 -5.11 -8.51 2.97
N LEU A 161 -5.27 -8.45 1.65
CA LEU A 161 -4.55 -7.50 0.81
C LEU A 161 -4.87 -6.07 1.23
N HIS A 162 -6.15 -5.72 1.39
CA HIS A 162 -6.57 -4.39 1.84
C HIS A 162 -6.02 -4.02 3.22
N VAL A 163 -6.04 -4.95 4.18
CA VAL A 163 -5.50 -4.70 5.53
C VAL A 163 -4.00 -4.45 5.46
N LEU A 164 -3.24 -5.27 4.72
CA LEU A 164 -1.80 -5.09 4.58
C LEU A 164 -1.49 -3.76 3.89
N THR A 165 -2.10 -3.48 2.74
CA THR A 165 -1.82 -2.26 1.98
C THR A 165 -2.20 -1.01 2.77
N THR A 166 -3.38 -0.99 3.39
CA THR A 166 -3.82 0.15 4.20
C THR A 166 -2.92 0.36 5.40
N THR A 167 -2.55 -0.71 6.11
CA THR A 167 -1.69 -0.61 7.30
C THR A 167 -0.33 0.01 6.96
N PHE A 168 0.35 -0.53 5.94
CA PHE A 168 1.65 0.00 5.55
C PHE A 168 1.56 1.41 4.94
N THR A 169 0.51 1.71 4.18
CA THR A 169 0.28 3.06 3.64
C THR A 169 0.13 4.07 4.78
N VAL A 170 -0.70 3.76 5.79
CA VAL A 170 -0.90 4.63 6.95
C VAL A 170 0.41 4.82 7.72
N ILE A 171 1.20 3.77 7.92
CA ILE A 171 2.51 3.87 8.59
C ILE A 171 3.44 4.83 7.83
N VAL A 172 3.56 4.69 6.50
CA VAL A 172 4.44 5.54 5.69
C VAL A 172 3.95 6.99 5.69
N VAL A 173 2.65 7.21 5.51
CA VAL A 173 2.06 8.56 5.46
C VAL A 173 2.21 9.28 6.80
N ILE A 174 1.89 8.61 7.91
CA ILE A 174 2.06 9.18 9.25
C ILE A 174 3.54 9.43 9.54
N GLY A 175 4.42 8.48 9.20
CA GLY A 175 5.86 8.64 9.38
C GLY A 175 6.43 9.84 8.63
N PHE A 176 6.01 10.03 7.37
CA PHE A 176 6.41 11.17 6.56
C PHE A 176 5.86 12.49 7.13
N ALA A 177 4.58 12.53 7.49
CA ALA A 177 3.95 13.72 8.08
C ALA A 177 4.64 14.14 9.39
N CYS A 178 4.98 13.18 10.24
CA CYS A 178 5.70 13.44 11.50
C CYS A 178 7.14 13.93 11.26
N SER A 179 7.78 13.49 10.18
CA SER A 179 9.14 13.93 9.82
C SER A 179 9.18 15.41 9.40
N ILE A 180 8.10 15.90 8.78
CA ILE A 180 7.97 17.32 8.40
C ILE A 180 7.55 18.17 9.60
N ASN A 181 6.53 17.75 10.34
CA ASN A 181 6.04 18.47 11.52
C ASN A 181 5.53 17.49 12.59
N PRO A 182 6.26 17.33 13.72
CA PRO A 182 5.87 16.41 14.79
C PRO A 182 4.52 16.73 15.44
N TRP A 183 4.07 17.99 15.40
CA TRP A 183 2.81 18.41 16.02
C TRP A 183 1.57 17.86 15.31
N ILE A 184 1.71 17.36 14.09
CA ILE A 184 0.62 16.71 13.32
C ILE A 184 0.12 15.43 14.00
N ILE A 185 0.89 14.83 14.92
CA ILE A 185 0.45 13.64 15.65
C ILE A 185 -0.82 13.89 16.49
N LEU A 186 -1.01 15.13 16.98
CA LEU A 186 -2.12 15.49 17.85
C LEU A 186 -3.48 15.42 17.11
N PRO A 187 -3.69 16.12 15.97
CA PRO A 187 -4.94 15.98 15.21
C PRO A 187 -5.16 14.55 14.68
N ILE A 188 -4.09 13.84 14.28
CA ILE A 188 -4.20 12.44 13.86
C ILE A 188 -4.72 11.56 15.00
N SER A 189 -4.19 11.72 16.22
CA SER A 189 -4.64 10.96 17.39
C SER A 189 -6.13 11.19 17.67
N ILE A 190 -6.60 12.44 17.58
CA ILE A 190 -8.02 12.77 17.77
C ILE A 190 -8.90 12.08 16.72
N ILE A 191 -8.49 12.11 15.44
CA ILE A 191 -9.23 11.46 14.35
C ILE A 191 -9.28 9.94 14.56
N VAL A 192 -8.16 9.32 14.95
CA VAL A 192 -8.09 7.87 15.22
C VAL A 192 -9.01 7.50 16.38
N LEU A 193 -9.03 8.28 17.46
CA LEU A 193 -9.94 8.06 18.58
C LEU A 193 -11.41 8.15 18.13
N PHE A 194 -11.77 9.19 17.38
CA PHE A 194 -13.13 9.37 16.88
C PHE A 194 -13.58 8.22 15.97
N TYR A 195 -12.72 7.81 15.04
CA TYR A 195 -12.98 6.67 14.15
C TYR A 195 -13.12 5.36 14.94
N SER A 196 -12.26 5.14 15.94
CA SER A 196 -12.32 3.93 16.78
C SER A 196 -13.62 3.86 17.58
N ILE A 197 -14.11 4.99 18.11
CA ILE A 197 -15.39 5.08 18.82
C ILE A 197 -16.56 4.77 17.87
N ILE A 198 -16.55 5.34 16.67
CA ILE A 198 -17.57 5.07 15.65
C ILE A 198 -17.58 3.59 15.28
N GLN A 199 -16.42 3.00 14.98
CA GLN A 199 -16.31 1.61 14.56
C GLN A 199 -16.80 0.65 15.65
N VAL A 200 -16.42 0.89 16.92
CA VAL A 200 -16.91 0.10 18.06
C VAL A 200 -18.42 0.26 18.25
N THR A 201 -18.95 1.48 18.08
CA THR A 201 -20.39 1.75 18.19
C THR A 201 -21.18 1.02 17.11
N ILE A 202 -20.74 1.09 15.85
CA ILE A 202 -21.37 0.38 14.72
C ILE A 202 -21.33 -1.14 14.95
N LEU A 203 -20.19 -1.69 15.38
CA LEU A 203 -20.06 -3.12 15.67
C LEU A 203 -21.02 -3.54 16.79
N CYS A 204 -21.13 -2.73 17.85
CA CYS A 204 -22.04 -2.98 18.96
C CYS A 204 -23.52 -2.94 18.52
N ILE A 205 -23.89 -2.01 17.63
CA ILE A 205 -25.24 -1.93 17.05
C ILE A 205 -25.55 -3.17 16.22
N ILE A 206 -24.64 -3.58 15.33
CA ILE A 206 -24.83 -4.77 14.48
C ILE A 206 -24.96 -6.03 15.34
N LEU A 207 -24.10 -6.18 16.37
CA LEU A 207 -24.17 -7.31 17.29
C LEU A 207 -25.49 -7.33 18.07
N ASN A 208 -25.93 -6.19 18.62
CA ASN A 208 -27.21 -6.10 19.32
C ASN A 208 -28.40 -6.42 18.40
N PHE A 209 -28.38 -5.92 17.16
CA PHE A 209 -29.42 -6.21 16.17
C PHE A 209 -29.48 -7.70 15.82
N PHE A 210 -28.32 -8.35 15.65
CA PHE A 210 -28.24 -9.79 15.38
C PHE A 210 -28.72 -10.63 16.58
N ILE A 211 -28.35 -10.25 17.81
CA ILE A 211 -28.83 -10.90 19.04
C ILE A 211 -30.35 -10.77 19.16
N PHE A 212 -30.92 -9.60 18.86
CA PHE A 212 -32.36 -9.38 18.88
C PHE A 212 -33.10 -10.30 17.89
N ILE A 213 -32.62 -10.40 16.64
CA ILE A 213 -33.19 -11.31 15.64
C ILE A 213 -33.12 -12.78 16.08
N LEU A 214 -32.02 -13.18 16.72
CA LEU A 214 -31.86 -14.54 17.24
C LEU A 214 -32.72 -14.82 18.48
N ALA A 215 -33.13 -13.79 19.23
CA ALA A 215 -33.96 -13.93 20.42
C ALA A 215 -35.46 -14.04 20.09
N ASP A 216 -35.89 -13.51 18.94
CA ASP A 216 -37.28 -13.58 18.45
C ASP A 216 -37.60 -14.87 17.66
N HIS A 217 -36.63 -15.78 17.47
CA HIS A 217 -36.77 -17.07 16.78
C HIS A 217 -36.52 -18.26 17.71
#